data_AF-A0A147HRE1-F1
#
_entry.id   AF-A0A147HRE1-F1
#
_cell.length_a   1.000
_cell.length_b   1.000
_cell.length_c   1.000
_cell.angle_alpha   90.00
_cell.angle_beta   90.00
_cell.angle_gamma   90.00
#
_symmetry.space_group_name_H-M   'P 1'
#
loop_
_entity.id
_entity.type
_entity.pdbx_description
1 polymer ?
#
loop_
_entity_poly.entity_id
_entity_poly.type
_entity_poly.pdbx_seq_one_letter_code
_entity_poly.pdbx_strand_id
1 'polypeptide(L)'
;LLHQPIRRLCVTLIEQRPDIGRGIAYHTGNSDHLLNVRVANMSALPDQPDHFWRWLTSRELDVSLCPDPYCFVPRRIYGDYIASLLEQQTSDPADVERLSIVRGICVDISEGHAGVTVTLADGQSLMGDTVVLATGHDMRASRAGYADPWAPPSAAPIDADATVLLLGTGLTMVDYVLSLLRDGPRGPILAMSRRGLLANPHRRVDAQRIEEAEIPFGASISSLLRWLRLRIDRSVAEGGDWRSVIDGLRPYT
;
A
#
# COMPACT_ATOMS: atom_id res chain seq x y z
N LEU A 1 2.89 -6.82 19.99
CA LEU A 1 1.72 -6.04 20.45
C LEU A 1 0.44 -6.79 20.09
N LEU A 2 0.02 -6.74 18.82
CA LEU A 2 -1.25 -7.31 18.33
C LEU A 2 -1.48 -8.82 18.58
N HIS A 3 -0.43 -9.65 18.64
CA HIS A 3 -0.54 -11.11 18.86
C HIS A 3 0.24 -11.64 20.07
N GLN A 4 0.92 -10.76 20.83
CA GLN A 4 1.75 -11.19 21.96
C GLN A 4 1.34 -10.47 23.24
N PRO A 5 0.82 -11.21 24.24
CA PRO A 5 0.49 -10.66 25.56
C PRO A 5 1.72 -10.40 26.44
N ILE A 6 2.93 -10.74 25.95
CA ILE A 6 4.17 -10.60 26.72
C ILE A 6 4.51 -9.10 26.84
N ARG A 7 4.43 -8.58 28.07
CA ARG A 7 4.61 -7.17 28.47
C ARG A 7 6.06 -6.63 28.38
N ARG A 8 6.95 -7.29 27.63
CA ARG A 8 8.38 -6.91 27.59
C ARG A 8 8.78 -6.09 26.35
N LEU A 9 7.88 -5.96 25.37
CA LEU A 9 8.14 -5.15 24.18
C LEU A 9 7.34 -3.85 24.26
N CYS A 10 8.05 -2.75 24.35
CA CYS A 10 7.53 -1.39 24.19
C CYS A 10 7.95 -0.87 22.80
N VAL A 11 7.03 -0.22 22.11
CA VAL A 11 7.23 0.32 20.76
C VAL A 11 6.95 1.81 20.80
N THR A 12 7.91 2.60 20.31
CA THR A 12 7.72 4.03 20.04
C THR A 12 7.61 4.23 18.54
N LEU A 13 6.44 4.67 18.07
CA LEU A 13 6.19 5.00 16.68
C LEU A 13 6.42 6.50 16.47
N ILE A 14 7.29 6.86 15.53
CA ILE A 14 7.56 8.26 15.17
C ILE A 14 6.93 8.54 13.80
N GLU A 15 5.97 9.46 13.73
CA GLU A 15 5.29 9.85 12.49
C GLU A 15 5.14 11.38 12.41
N GLN A 16 5.42 11.96 11.25
CA GLN A 16 5.35 13.40 11.06
C GLN A 16 3.90 13.91 10.88
N ARG A 17 3.06 13.07 10.28
CA ARG A 17 1.66 13.39 9.95
C ARG A 17 0.75 13.23 11.18
N PRO A 18 -0.37 13.97 11.24
CA PRO A 18 -1.37 13.78 12.28
C PRO A 18 -2.11 12.44 12.15
N ASP A 19 -2.35 11.99 10.92
CA ASP A 19 -3.04 10.72 10.65
C ASP A 19 -2.03 9.57 10.53
N ILE A 20 -2.15 8.59 11.41
CA ILE A 20 -1.21 7.47 11.50
C ILE A 20 -1.73 6.30 10.69
N GLY A 21 -0.80 5.52 10.11
CA GLY A 21 -1.12 4.24 9.47
C GLY A 21 -1.62 4.34 8.03
N ARG A 22 -1.95 5.54 7.55
CA ARG A 22 -2.38 5.75 6.16
C ARG A 22 -1.21 5.80 5.17
N GLY A 23 -0.03 6.24 5.62
CA GLY A 23 1.12 6.46 4.74
C GLY A 23 0.78 7.31 3.52
N ILE A 24 1.56 7.18 2.45
CA ILE A 24 1.31 7.91 1.19
C ILE A 24 0.13 7.29 0.43
N ALA A 25 0.09 5.96 0.33
CA ALA A 25 -0.83 5.25 -0.56
C ALA A 25 -2.30 5.39 -0.15
N TYR A 26 -2.59 5.55 1.15
CA TYR A 26 -3.96 5.58 1.68
C TYR A 26 -4.41 6.97 2.15
N HIS A 27 -3.58 8.00 1.97
CA HIS A 27 -3.90 9.39 2.30
C HIS A 27 -4.43 10.20 1.10
N THR A 28 -4.93 9.53 0.06
CA THR A 28 -5.55 10.22 -1.07
C THR A 28 -6.88 10.88 -0.68
N GLY A 29 -7.07 12.14 -1.09
CA GLY A 29 -8.34 12.86 -0.95
C GLY A 29 -9.39 12.47 -2.00
N ASN A 30 -9.02 11.66 -3.00
CA ASN A 30 -9.94 11.24 -4.05
C ASN A 30 -10.61 9.90 -3.73
N SER A 31 -11.95 9.88 -3.62
CA SER A 31 -12.74 8.69 -3.34
C SER A 31 -12.69 7.65 -4.47
N ASP A 32 -12.35 8.08 -5.68
CA ASP A 32 -12.30 7.20 -6.86
C ASP A 32 -10.99 6.40 -6.94
N HIS A 33 -10.03 6.71 -6.06
CA HIS A 33 -8.78 5.97 -5.98
C HIS A 33 -9.01 4.68 -5.21
N LEU A 34 -9.18 3.59 -5.95
CA LEU A 34 -9.39 2.26 -5.39
C LEU A 34 -8.08 1.57 -5.00
N LEU A 35 -8.18 0.63 -4.07
CA LEU A 35 -7.15 -0.38 -3.87
C LEU A 35 -6.91 -1.12 -5.18
N ASN A 36 -5.64 -1.46 -5.44
CA ASN A 36 -5.25 -2.29 -6.59
C ASN A 36 -5.20 -3.78 -6.27
N VAL A 37 -5.55 -4.14 -5.04
CA VAL A 37 -5.62 -5.50 -4.51
C VAL A 37 -7.03 -5.71 -3.95
N ARG A 38 -7.54 -6.93 -4.11
CA ARG A 38 -8.87 -7.33 -3.63
C ARG A 38 -8.91 -7.28 -2.10
N VAL A 39 -10.08 -6.98 -1.55
CA VAL A 39 -10.30 -6.97 -0.08
C VAL A 39 -9.85 -8.27 0.59
N ALA A 40 -10.11 -9.43 -0.03
CA ALA A 40 -9.68 -10.75 0.46
C ALA A 40 -8.16 -10.90 0.68
N ASN A 41 -7.36 -10.06 0.03
CA ASN A 41 -5.90 -10.13 0.04
C ASN A 41 -5.27 -8.93 0.76
N MET A 42 -6.07 -8.17 1.53
CA MET A 42 -5.68 -6.90 2.14
C MET A 42 -5.82 -6.93 3.66
N SER A 43 -5.88 -8.09 4.32
CA SER A 43 -5.80 -8.08 5.79
C SER A 43 -4.44 -7.59 6.26
N ALA A 44 -4.43 -6.74 7.29
CA ALA A 44 -3.20 -6.34 7.97
C ALA A 44 -2.70 -7.41 8.96
N LEU A 45 -3.52 -8.44 9.23
CA LEU A 45 -3.24 -9.53 10.17
C LEU A 45 -3.05 -10.83 9.36
N PRO A 46 -1.81 -11.33 9.20
CA PRO A 46 -1.52 -12.50 8.36
C PRO A 46 -2.24 -13.78 8.79
N ASP A 47 -2.49 -13.94 10.09
CA ASP A 47 -3.21 -15.06 10.70
C ASP A 47 -4.75 -14.94 10.58
N GLN A 48 -5.24 -13.75 10.24
CA GLN A 48 -6.66 -13.48 10.05
C GLN A 48 -6.89 -12.88 8.65
N PRO A 49 -6.78 -13.69 7.59
CA PRO A 49 -6.83 -13.21 6.20
C PRO A 49 -8.16 -12.53 5.82
N ASP A 50 -9.24 -12.83 6.55
CA ASP A 50 -10.56 -12.25 6.34
C ASP A 50 -10.83 -11.00 7.20
N HIS A 51 -9.88 -10.56 8.04
CA HIS A 51 -10.13 -9.53 9.05
C HIS A 51 -10.56 -8.20 8.43
N PHE A 52 -9.91 -7.74 7.37
CA PHE A 52 -10.30 -6.50 6.70
C PHE A 52 -11.71 -6.59 6.12
N TRP A 53 -12.07 -7.73 5.53
CA TRP A 53 -13.42 -7.97 5.03
C TRP A 53 -14.46 -7.94 6.15
N ARG A 54 -14.20 -8.67 7.25
CA ARG A 54 -15.08 -8.67 8.43
C ARG A 54 -15.25 -7.25 8.99
N TRP A 55 -14.15 -6.50 9.12
CA TRP A 55 -14.16 -5.11 9.56
C TRP A 55 -15.01 -4.19 8.67
N LEU A 56 -14.96 -4.38 7.35
CA LEU A 56 -15.80 -3.64 6.41
C LEU A 56 -17.28 -3.94 6.65
N THR A 57 -17.64 -5.22 6.77
CA THR A 57 -19.04 -5.65 6.94
C THR A 57 -19.61 -5.40 8.33
N SER A 58 -18.79 -5.26 9.35
CA SER A 58 -19.24 -5.04 10.73
C SER A 58 -19.64 -3.60 11.00
N ARG A 59 -19.15 -2.65 10.20
CA ARG A 59 -19.59 -1.27 10.27
C ARG A 59 -20.87 -1.18 9.44
N GLU A 60 -21.89 -0.47 9.92
CA GLU A 60 -23.07 -0.07 9.11
C GLU A 60 -22.68 0.90 7.97
N LEU A 61 -21.42 0.89 7.53
CA LEU A 61 -20.98 1.44 6.27
C LEU A 61 -21.64 0.58 5.19
N ASP A 62 -22.74 1.11 4.66
CA ASP A 62 -23.49 0.67 3.49
C ASP A 62 -22.99 -0.67 2.91
N VAL A 63 -23.67 -1.77 3.24
CA VAL A 63 -23.37 -3.14 2.77
C VAL A 63 -23.17 -3.18 1.23
N SER A 64 -23.66 -2.16 0.52
CA SER A 64 -23.43 -1.92 -0.90
C SER A 64 -21.98 -1.62 -1.32
N LEU A 65 -21.07 -1.22 -0.42
CA LEU A 65 -19.70 -0.81 -0.82
C LEU A 65 -18.84 -1.97 -1.30
N CYS A 66 -19.11 -3.17 -0.78
CA CYS A 66 -18.35 -4.36 -1.11
C CYS A 66 -19.28 -5.55 -0.89
N PRO A 67 -19.90 -6.11 -1.94
CA PRO A 67 -20.86 -7.20 -1.78
C PRO A 67 -20.17 -8.56 -1.51
N ASP A 68 -18.89 -8.68 -1.87
CA ASP A 68 -18.10 -9.89 -1.64
C ASP A 68 -16.58 -9.57 -1.52
N PRO A 69 -15.76 -10.49 -0.97
CA PRO A 69 -14.32 -10.26 -0.74
C PRO A 69 -13.46 -9.96 -1.98
N TYR A 70 -13.97 -10.17 -3.20
CA TYR A 70 -13.27 -9.85 -4.47
C TYR A 70 -13.43 -8.38 -4.88
N CYS A 71 -14.20 -7.58 -4.14
CA CYS A 71 -14.37 -6.16 -4.42
C CYS A 71 -13.05 -5.37 -4.25
N PHE A 72 -13.07 -4.13 -4.75
CA PHE A 72 -12.04 -3.13 -4.54
C PHE A 72 -12.68 -1.90 -3.89
N VAL A 73 -12.19 -1.50 -2.72
CA VAL A 73 -12.71 -0.33 -2.00
C VAL A 73 -11.77 0.86 -2.16
N PRO A 74 -12.24 2.10 -1.93
CA PRO A 74 -11.38 3.28 -1.92
C PRO A 74 -10.21 3.14 -0.95
N ARG A 75 -9.03 3.62 -1.34
CA ARG A 75 -7.79 3.52 -0.52
C ARG A 75 -7.94 4.14 0.85
N ARG A 76 -8.70 5.24 0.97
CA ARG A 76 -9.00 5.88 2.24
C ARG A 76 -9.65 4.92 3.25
N ILE A 77 -10.53 4.03 2.79
CA ILE A 77 -11.21 3.05 3.65
C ILE A 77 -10.19 2.08 4.25
N TYR A 78 -9.18 1.68 3.49
CA TYR A 78 -8.09 0.89 4.04
C TYR A 78 -7.24 1.67 5.05
N GLY A 79 -7.01 2.96 4.80
CA GLY A 79 -6.39 3.85 5.77
C GLY A 79 -7.16 3.93 7.09
N ASP A 80 -8.50 3.99 7.03
CA ASP A 80 -9.38 3.95 8.20
C ASP A 80 -9.31 2.61 8.95
N TYR A 81 -9.17 1.51 8.21
CA TYR A 81 -8.95 0.19 8.80
C TYR A 81 -7.66 0.13 9.61
N ILE A 82 -6.53 0.56 9.05
CA ILE A 82 -5.25 0.58 9.78
C ILE A 82 -5.31 1.50 11.00
N ALA A 83 -5.91 2.69 10.86
CA ALA A 83 -6.08 3.61 11.98
C ALA A 83 -6.87 2.96 13.13
N SER A 84 -7.96 2.25 12.81
CA SER A 84 -8.77 1.57 13.83
C SER A 84 -8.02 0.46 14.58
N LEU A 85 -7.07 -0.22 13.93
CA LEU A 85 -6.23 -1.22 14.60
C LEU A 85 -5.28 -0.57 15.61
N LEU A 86 -4.77 0.62 15.31
CA LEU A 86 -3.91 1.36 16.23
C LEU A 86 -4.72 1.94 17.40
N GLU A 87 -5.90 2.51 17.14
CA GLU A 87 -6.80 3.04 18.17
C GLU A 87 -7.17 2.00 19.22
N GLN A 88 -7.42 0.75 18.80
CA GLN A 88 -7.69 -0.36 19.72
C GLN A 88 -6.53 -0.61 20.69
N GLN A 89 -5.28 -0.45 20.24
CA GLN A 89 -4.09 -0.66 21.07
C GLN A 89 -3.79 0.52 22.02
N THR A 90 -4.20 1.73 21.64
CA THR A 90 -4.02 2.92 22.50
C THR A 90 -5.19 3.15 23.46
N SER A 91 -6.32 2.45 23.30
CA SER A 91 -7.50 2.63 24.14
C SER A 91 -7.54 1.70 25.36
N ASP A 92 -6.84 0.56 25.33
CA ASP A 92 -6.73 -0.33 26.48
C ASP A 92 -5.64 0.20 27.43
N PRO A 93 -5.97 0.57 28.69
CA PRO A 93 -4.99 1.07 29.66
C PRO A 93 -3.78 0.13 29.87
N ALA A 94 -3.94 -1.17 29.64
CA ALA A 94 -2.84 -2.15 29.75
C ALA A 94 -1.87 -2.13 28.55
N ASP A 95 -2.29 -1.62 27.39
CA ASP A 95 -1.48 -1.51 26.17
C ASP A 95 -0.94 -0.08 25.92
N VAL A 96 -1.51 0.94 26.57
CA VAL A 96 -1.00 2.33 26.56
C VAL A 96 0.47 2.41 27.01
N GLU A 97 0.90 1.57 27.94
CA GLU A 97 2.30 1.51 28.38
C GLU A 97 3.25 0.91 27.33
N ARG A 98 2.71 0.19 26.33
CA ARG A 98 3.51 -0.58 25.36
C ARG A 98 3.60 0.06 23.98
N LEU A 99 2.69 0.97 23.62
CA LEU A 99 2.73 1.73 22.37
C LEU A 99 2.73 3.22 22.67
N SER A 100 3.87 3.88 22.45
CA SER A 100 3.97 5.33 22.45
C SER A 100 3.99 5.86 21.03
N ILE A 101 3.22 6.91 20.76
CA ILE A 101 3.19 7.57 19.47
C ILE A 101 3.75 8.98 19.64
N VAL A 102 4.84 9.26 18.95
CA VAL A 102 5.51 10.56 18.96
C VAL A 102 5.32 11.21 17.60
N ARG A 103 4.73 12.40 17.60
CA ARG A 103 4.64 13.19 16.37
C ARG A 103 5.96 13.91 16.12
N GLY A 104 6.66 13.55 15.05
CA GLY A 104 7.98 14.13 14.76
C GLY A 104 8.61 13.60 13.49
N ILE A 105 9.74 14.21 13.12
CA ILE A 105 10.57 13.78 12.00
C ILE A 105 11.89 13.28 12.59
N CYS A 106 12.19 12.00 12.41
CA CYS A 106 13.52 11.45 12.68
C CYS A 106 14.50 11.99 11.65
N VAL A 107 15.55 12.68 12.10
CA VAL A 107 16.58 13.29 11.23
C VAL A 107 17.91 12.59 11.31
N ASP A 108 18.16 11.83 12.38
CA ASP A 108 19.40 11.07 12.56
C ASP A 108 19.17 9.83 13.43
N ILE A 109 19.98 8.79 13.18
CA ILE A 109 19.99 7.55 13.93
C ILE A 109 21.45 7.18 14.17
N SER A 110 21.82 7.02 15.45
CA SER A 110 23.14 6.54 15.84
C SER A 110 23.04 5.22 16.59
N GLU A 111 23.88 4.26 16.21
CA GLU A 111 24.03 2.99 16.90
C GLU A 111 25.17 3.08 17.91
N GLY A 112 24.91 2.64 19.14
CA GLY A 112 25.90 2.59 20.22
C GLY A 112 25.92 1.22 20.90
N HIS A 113 26.84 1.06 21.85
CA HIS A 113 27.00 -0.20 22.59
C HIS A 113 25.78 -0.60 23.43
N ALA A 114 24.92 0.37 23.77
CA ALA A 114 23.74 0.20 24.63
C ALA A 114 22.41 0.22 23.87
N GLY A 115 22.43 0.25 22.52
CA GLY A 115 21.23 0.34 21.68
C GLY A 115 21.31 1.44 20.63
N VAL A 116 20.15 1.94 20.23
CA VAL A 116 19.98 2.99 19.22
C VAL A 116 19.56 4.31 19.87
N THR A 117 20.07 5.42 19.35
CA THR A 117 19.58 6.77 19.65
C THR A 117 19.00 7.38 18.40
N VAL A 118 17.74 7.80 18.48
CA VAL A 118 17.00 8.47 17.41
C VAL A 118 16.89 9.96 17.74
N THR A 119 17.35 10.81 16.83
CA THR A 119 17.26 12.27 16.97
C THR A 119 16.12 12.80 16.13
N LEU A 120 15.24 13.57 16.76
CA LEU A 120 14.12 14.25 16.10
C LEU A 120 14.51 15.65 15.64
N ALA A 121 13.80 16.18 14.65
CA ALA A 121 14.03 17.51 14.08
C ALA A 121 13.89 18.66 15.10
N ASP A 122 13.16 18.45 16.19
CA ASP A 122 13.01 19.41 17.28
C ASP A 122 14.14 19.34 18.33
N GLY A 123 15.13 18.46 18.11
CA GLY A 123 16.28 18.25 18.99
C GLY A 123 16.04 17.21 20.09
N GLN A 124 14.83 16.64 20.22
CA GLN A 124 14.60 15.54 21.15
C GLN A 124 15.38 14.29 20.72
N SER A 125 15.83 13.51 21.71
CA SER A 125 16.51 12.24 21.49
C SER A 125 15.75 11.12 22.21
N LEU A 126 15.49 10.04 21.48
CA LEU A 126 14.80 8.85 21.98
C LEU A 126 15.76 7.66 21.94
N MET A 127 15.81 6.87 23.02
CA MET A 127 16.64 5.67 23.09
C MET A 127 15.79 4.42 22.96
N GLY A 128 16.34 3.37 22.36
CA GLY A 128 15.71 2.05 22.28
C GLY A 128 16.71 0.93 22.02
N ASP A 129 16.27 -0.32 22.14
CA ASP A 129 17.13 -1.48 21.87
C ASP A 129 17.30 -1.75 20.37
N THR A 130 16.31 -1.37 19.56
CA THR A 130 16.27 -1.63 18.12
C THR A 130 15.48 -0.54 17.41
N VAL A 131 15.89 -0.21 16.19
CA VAL A 131 15.15 0.70 15.30
C VAL A 131 14.65 -0.06 14.07
N VAL A 132 13.42 0.23 13.66
CA VAL A 132 12.85 -0.28 12.40
C VAL A 132 12.50 0.90 11.51
N LEU A 133 13.11 0.95 10.33
CA LEU A 133 12.78 1.96 9.32
C LEU A 133 11.57 1.49 8.50
N ALA A 134 10.41 2.05 8.81
CA ALA A 134 9.15 1.82 8.11
C ALA A 134 8.69 3.07 7.32
N THR A 135 9.62 3.79 6.70
CA THR A 135 9.40 5.12 6.08
C THR A 135 8.69 5.07 4.72
N GLY A 136 8.44 3.87 4.18
CA GLY A 136 7.77 3.69 2.90
C GLY A 136 8.68 4.02 1.71
N HIS A 137 8.09 4.56 0.63
CA HIS A 137 8.83 4.87 -0.59
C HIS A 137 9.39 6.29 -0.58
N ASP A 138 10.61 6.45 -1.07
CA ASP A 138 11.26 7.75 -1.25
C ASP A 138 10.50 8.60 -2.28
N MET A 139 9.85 9.66 -1.79
CA MET A 139 9.25 10.68 -2.64
C MET A 139 10.37 11.60 -3.14
N ARG A 140 11.06 11.16 -4.20
CA ARG A 140 11.98 12.05 -4.90
C ARG A 140 11.22 13.31 -5.30
N ALA A 141 11.76 14.47 -4.92
CA ALA A 141 11.19 15.75 -5.28
C ALA A 141 10.90 15.81 -6.78
N SER A 142 9.69 16.28 -7.12
CA SER A 142 9.33 16.53 -8.51
C SER A 142 10.41 17.41 -9.15
N ARG A 143 10.89 17.01 -10.33
CA ARG A 143 11.86 17.80 -11.08
C ARG A 143 11.16 19.08 -11.55
N ALA A 144 11.88 20.20 -11.56
CA ALA A 144 11.37 21.44 -12.11
C ALA A 144 10.78 21.21 -13.51
N GLY A 145 9.54 21.64 -13.73
CA GLY A 145 8.78 21.39 -14.96
C GLY A 145 7.85 20.16 -14.94
N TYR A 146 7.81 19.38 -13.86
CA TYR A 146 6.87 18.28 -13.67
C TYR A 146 5.93 18.54 -12.49
N ALA A 147 4.66 18.12 -12.63
CA ALA A 147 3.73 18.07 -11.51
C ALA A 147 4.02 16.82 -10.65
N ASP A 148 3.78 16.93 -9.34
CA ASP A 148 3.84 15.79 -8.44
C ASP A 148 2.59 14.90 -8.65
N PRO A 149 2.73 13.63 -9.06
CA PRO A 149 1.60 12.75 -9.29
C PRO A 149 0.85 12.33 -8.02
N TRP A 150 1.38 12.63 -6.83
CA TRP A 150 0.73 12.39 -5.54
C TRP A 150 0.03 13.63 -4.99
N ALA A 151 0.24 14.79 -5.60
CA ALA A 151 -0.53 15.99 -5.33
C ALA A 151 -1.80 16.01 -6.19
N PRO A 152 -2.89 16.65 -5.73
CA PRO A 152 -4.07 16.84 -6.58
C PRO A 152 -3.71 17.71 -7.79
N PRO A 153 -4.31 17.46 -8.98
CA PRO A 153 -4.04 18.26 -10.17
C PRO A 153 -4.28 19.75 -9.98
N SER A 154 -5.27 20.13 -9.16
CA SER A 154 -5.54 21.50 -8.74
C SER A 154 -4.40 22.22 -8.01
N ALA A 155 -3.42 21.48 -7.46
CA ALA A 155 -2.22 22.06 -6.85
C ALA A 155 -1.15 22.41 -7.89
N ALA A 156 -1.25 21.90 -9.12
CA ALA A 156 -0.35 22.24 -10.20
C ALA A 156 -0.88 23.49 -10.94
N PRO A 157 0.01 24.42 -11.38
CA PRO A 157 -0.37 25.59 -12.15
C PRO A 157 -0.67 25.20 -13.62
N ILE A 158 -1.72 24.41 -13.83
CA ILE A 158 -2.15 23.90 -15.13
C ILE A 158 -3.41 24.67 -15.54
N ASP A 159 -3.38 25.33 -16.70
CA ASP A 159 -4.57 25.97 -17.27
C ASP A 159 -5.65 24.91 -17.56
N ALA A 160 -6.93 25.26 -17.35
CA ALA A 160 -8.05 24.32 -17.50
C ALA A 160 -8.14 23.67 -18.90
N ASP A 161 -7.67 24.38 -19.94
CA ASP A 161 -7.68 23.94 -21.34
C ASP A 161 -6.31 23.36 -21.80
N ALA A 162 -5.32 23.28 -20.91
CA ALA A 162 -3.99 22.79 -21.25
C ALA A 162 -4.00 21.30 -21.61
N THR A 163 -3.14 20.91 -22.55
CA THR A 163 -2.85 19.49 -22.78
C THR A 163 -1.99 18.94 -21.64
N VAL A 164 -2.47 17.89 -20.98
CA VAL A 164 -1.72 17.23 -19.89
C VAL A 164 -1.05 15.97 -20.43
N LEU A 165 0.28 15.92 -20.34
CA LEU A 165 1.07 14.72 -20.67
C LEU A 165 1.44 13.96 -19.40
N LEU A 166 0.97 12.71 -19.31
CA LEU A 166 1.30 11.77 -18.25
C LEU A 166 2.42 10.83 -18.71
N LEU A 167 3.52 10.83 -17.96
CA LEU A 167 4.66 9.96 -18.23
C LEU A 167 4.53 8.66 -17.44
N GLY A 168 4.25 7.58 -18.16
CA GLY A 168 3.94 6.27 -17.60
C GLY A 168 2.45 5.95 -17.68
N THR A 169 2.16 4.66 -17.75
CA THR A 169 0.81 4.10 -17.93
C THR A 169 0.48 3.07 -16.87
N GLY A 170 1.04 3.27 -15.66
CA GLY A 170 0.78 2.44 -14.48
C GLY A 170 -0.44 2.90 -13.69
N LEU A 171 -0.64 2.33 -12.50
CA LEU A 171 -1.79 2.63 -11.64
C LEU A 171 -1.81 4.09 -11.16
N THR A 172 -0.66 4.69 -10.88
CA THR A 172 -0.57 6.13 -10.56
C THR A 172 -1.10 7.01 -11.69
N MET A 173 -0.90 6.62 -12.96
CA MET A 173 -1.49 7.35 -14.10
C MET A 173 -3.02 7.26 -14.06
N VAL A 174 -3.57 6.08 -13.80
CA VAL A 174 -5.03 5.89 -13.68
C VAL A 174 -5.59 6.78 -12.57
N ASP A 175 -4.98 6.77 -11.39
CA ASP A 175 -5.37 7.62 -10.26
C ASP A 175 -5.35 9.11 -10.64
N TYR A 176 -4.28 9.55 -11.32
CA TYR A 176 -4.14 10.96 -11.71
C TYR A 176 -5.15 11.36 -12.80
N VAL A 177 -5.45 10.48 -13.75
CA VAL A 177 -6.53 10.68 -14.74
C VAL A 177 -7.89 10.81 -14.05
N LEU A 178 -8.19 9.96 -13.07
CA LEU A 178 -9.43 10.05 -12.29
C LEU A 178 -9.52 11.38 -11.55
N SER A 179 -8.43 11.83 -10.93
CA SER A 179 -8.37 13.14 -10.27
C SER A 179 -8.55 14.29 -11.25
N LEU A 180 -7.89 14.22 -12.41
CA LEU A 180 -8.06 15.18 -13.49
C LEU A 180 -9.54 15.24 -13.87
N LEU A 181 -10.13 14.14 -14.34
CA LEU A 181 -11.54 14.11 -14.77
C LEU A 181 -12.52 14.65 -13.71
N ARG A 182 -12.23 14.43 -12.42
CA ARG A 182 -13.03 14.96 -11.31
C ARG A 182 -12.92 16.48 -11.15
N ASP A 183 -11.73 17.04 -11.36
CA ASP A 183 -11.48 18.49 -11.31
C ASP A 183 -12.04 19.23 -12.55
N GLY A 184 -12.46 18.51 -13.59
CA GLY A 184 -13.13 19.02 -14.78
C GLY A 184 -12.25 19.71 -15.83
N PRO A 185 -11.08 19.15 -16.22
CA PRO A 185 -10.23 19.69 -17.26
C PRO A 185 -10.95 19.62 -18.59
N ARG A 186 -10.67 20.61 -19.43
CA ARG A 186 -11.24 20.75 -20.77
C ARG A 186 -10.23 20.41 -21.87
N GLY A 187 -8.93 20.41 -21.52
CA GLY A 187 -7.86 20.05 -22.44
C GLY A 187 -7.63 18.53 -22.60
N PRO A 188 -6.91 18.10 -23.65
CA PRO A 188 -6.60 16.69 -23.89
C PRO A 188 -5.69 16.08 -22.80
N ILE A 189 -5.94 14.81 -22.45
CA ILE A 189 -5.07 14.01 -21.59
C ILE A 189 -4.33 12.98 -22.45
N LEU A 190 -3.01 13.07 -22.50
CA LEU A 190 -2.13 12.18 -23.25
C LEU A 190 -1.29 11.34 -22.29
N ALA A 191 -1.17 10.04 -22.53
CA ALA A 191 -0.32 9.15 -21.73
C ALA A 191 0.78 8.54 -22.60
N MET A 192 2.03 8.57 -22.10
CA MET A 192 3.19 8.01 -22.79
C MET A 192 3.74 6.81 -22.03
N SER A 193 3.87 5.66 -22.70
CA SER A 193 4.45 4.45 -22.12
C SER A 193 5.78 4.11 -22.77
N ARG A 194 6.81 3.85 -21.97
CA ARG A 194 8.11 3.36 -22.47
C ARG A 194 8.01 2.02 -23.22
N ARG A 195 7.02 1.20 -22.89
CA ARG A 195 6.86 -0.17 -23.41
C ARG A 195 5.51 -0.42 -24.08
N GLY A 196 4.67 0.60 -24.23
CA GLY A 196 3.32 0.44 -24.79
C GLY A 196 2.37 -0.43 -23.97
N LEU A 197 2.63 -0.60 -22.67
CA LEU A 197 1.81 -1.46 -21.79
C LEU A 197 0.84 -0.62 -20.97
N LEU A 198 -0.39 -1.09 -20.80
CA LEU A 198 -1.36 -0.56 -19.83
C LEU A 198 -1.47 -1.51 -18.63
N ALA A 199 -1.96 -0.98 -17.50
CA ALA A 199 -2.38 -1.82 -16.39
C ALA A 199 -3.47 -2.80 -16.85
N ASN A 200 -3.29 -4.09 -16.56
CA ASN A 200 -4.27 -5.10 -16.92
C ASN A 200 -5.41 -5.10 -15.90
N PRO A 201 -6.68 -5.23 -16.34
CA PRO A 201 -7.80 -5.33 -15.43
C PRO A 201 -7.72 -6.62 -14.62
N HIS A 202 -8.27 -6.57 -13.41
CA HIS A 202 -8.53 -7.77 -12.63
C HIS A 202 -9.62 -8.61 -13.29
N ARG A 203 -9.55 -9.92 -13.09
CA ARG A 203 -10.61 -10.87 -13.45
C ARG A 203 -10.80 -11.81 -12.27
N ARG A 204 -12.04 -12.19 -12.03
CA ARG A 204 -12.37 -13.21 -11.03
C ARG A 204 -11.90 -14.57 -11.55
N VAL A 205 -10.80 -15.05 -10.99
CA VAL A 205 -10.21 -16.36 -11.28
C VAL A 205 -9.79 -16.98 -9.96
N ASP A 206 -9.94 -18.29 -9.85
CA ASP A 206 -9.44 -19.01 -8.69
C ASP A 206 -7.93 -19.14 -8.78
N ALA A 207 -7.23 -18.93 -7.66
CA ALA A 207 -5.78 -19.08 -7.61
C ALA A 207 -5.39 -20.54 -7.85
N GLN A 208 -4.37 -20.75 -8.67
CA GLN A 208 -3.81 -22.08 -8.85
C GLN A 208 -3.12 -22.49 -7.55
N ARG A 209 -3.37 -23.72 -7.09
CA ARG A 209 -2.59 -24.30 -6.00
C ARG A 209 -1.17 -24.55 -6.48
N ILE A 210 -0.21 -23.86 -5.88
CA ILE A 210 1.22 -24.01 -6.11
C ILE A 210 1.83 -24.33 -4.75
N GLU A 211 2.51 -25.45 -4.62
CA GLU A 211 3.21 -25.79 -3.38
C GLU A 211 4.55 -25.05 -3.31
N GLU A 212 5.00 -24.67 -2.11
CA GLU A 212 6.27 -23.96 -1.91
C GLU A 212 7.45 -24.71 -2.55
N ALA A 213 7.44 -26.04 -2.44
CA ALA A 213 8.46 -26.93 -3.01
C ALA A 213 8.51 -26.91 -4.55
N GLU A 214 7.46 -26.45 -5.23
CA GLU A 214 7.46 -26.29 -6.69
C GLU A 214 8.15 -25.00 -7.16
N ILE A 215 8.28 -24.02 -6.26
CA ILE A 215 8.84 -22.71 -6.56
C ILE A 215 10.36 -22.83 -6.47
N PRO A 216 11.11 -22.42 -7.50
CA PRO A 216 12.57 -22.54 -7.51
C PRO A 216 13.23 -21.46 -6.64
N PHE A 217 12.92 -21.42 -5.34
CA PHE A 217 13.58 -20.55 -4.38
C PHE A 217 15.08 -20.83 -4.32
N GLY A 218 15.88 -19.78 -4.14
CA GLY A 218 17.34 -19.86 -4.19
C GLY A 218 17.93 -19.97 -5.61
N ALA A 219 17.12 -20.16 -6.65
CA ALA A 219 17.60 -20.09 -8.03
C ALA A 219 17.82 -18.64 -8.49
N SER A 220 18.50 -18.48 -9.63
CA SER A 220 18.63 -17.17 -10.26
C SER A 220 17.27 -16.58 -10.66
N ILE A 221 17.16 -15.24 -10.68
CA ILE A 221 15.94 -14.53 -11.10
C ILE A 221 15.51 -14.96 -12.51
N SER A 222 16.45 -15.19 -13.41
CA SER A 222 16.13 -15.64 -14.78
C SER A 222 15.53 -17.04 -14.81
N SER A 223 16.00 -17.95 -13.94
CA SER A 223 15.41 -19.28 -13.75
C SER A 223 14.00 -19.20 -13.17
N LEU A 224 13.79 -18.39 -12.13
CA LEU A 224 12.48 -18.16 -11.53
C LEU A 224 11.48 -17.59 -12.54
N LEU A 225 11.89 -16.57 -13.31
CA LEU A 225 11.05 -15.98 -14.34
C LEU A 225 10.75 -16.94 -15.48
N ARG A 226 11.71 -17.80 -15.86
CA ARG A 226 11.49 -18.85 -16.87
C ARG A 226 10.47 -19.87 -16.38
N TRP A 227 10.61 -20.36 -15.15
CA TRP A 227 9.67 -21.27 -14.52
C TRP A 227 8.25 -20.66 -14.48
N LEU A 228 8.13 -19.39 -14.07
CA LEU A 228 6.85 -18.69 -14.01
C LEU A 228 6.19 -18.59 -15.39
N ARG A 229 6.95 -18.19 -16.42
CA ARG A 229 6.44 -18.10 -17.80
C ARG A 229 5.95 -19.46 -18.30
N LEU A 230 6.74 -20.53 -18.12
CA LEU A 230 6.36 -21.88 -18.52
C LEU A 230 5.09 -22.38 -17.81
N ARG A 231 4.90 -22.03 -16.53
CA ARG A 231 3.68 -22.35 -15.78
C ARG A 231 2.48 -21.58 -16.31
N ILE A 232 2.63 -20.29 -16.59
CA ILE A 232 1.61 -19.45 -17.23
C ILE A 232 1.21 -20.02 -18.58
N ASP A 233 2.19 -20.32 -19.45
CA ASP A 233 1.96 -20.84 -20.79
C ASP A 233 1.20 -22.18 -20.73
N ARG A 234 1.55 -23.06 -19.79
CA ARG A 234 0.84 -24.33 -19.56
C ARG A 234 -0.60 -24.10 -19.11
N SER A 235 -0.82 -23.25 -18.10
CA SER A 235 -2.15 -22.95 -17.58
C SER A 235 -3.05 -22.40 -18.69
N VAL A 236 -2.54 -21.48 -19.52
CA VAL A 236 -3.29 -20.93 -20.65
C VAL A 236 -3.57 -21.99 -21.73
N ALA A 237 -2.61 -22.87 -22.02
CA ALA A 237 -2.81 -23.97 -22.98
C ALA A 237 -3.88 -24.97 -22.54
N GLU A 238 -4.07 -25.14 -21.23
CA GLU A 238 -5.11 -25.98 -20.61
C GLU A 238 -6.47 -25.26 -20.49
N GLY A 239 -6.59 -24.03 -20.99
CA GLY A 239 -7.81 -23.22 -20.94
C GLY A 239 -7.97 -22.36 -19.68
N GLY A 240 -6.93 -22.28 -18.85
CA GLY A 240 -6.85 -21.41 -17.67
C GLY A 240 -6.51 -19.95 -17.99
N ASP A 241 -6.40 -19.13 -16.94
CA ASP A 241 -6.04 -17.71 -17.02
C ASP A 241 -4.69 -17.49 -16.31
N TRP A 242 -3.80 -16.72 -16.92
CA TRP A 242 -2.47 -16.42 -16.35
C TRP A 242 -2.54 -15.80 -14.95
N ARG A 243 -3.63 -15.07 -14.64
CA ARG A 243 -3.85 -14.47 -13.32
C ARG A 243 -3.94 -15.51 -12.21
N SER A 244 -4.45 -16.70 -12.52
CA SER A 244 -4.56 -17.82 -11.57
C SER A 244 -3.17 -18.24 -11.06
N VAL A 245 -2.17 -18.29 -11.95
CA VAL A 245 -0.78 -18.62 -11.60
C VAL A 245 -0.15 -17.53 -10.75
N ILE A 246 -0.35 -16.25 -11.12
CA ILE A 246 0.15 -15.10 -10.36
C ILE A 246 -0.47 -15.05 -8.97
N ASP A 247 -1.77 -15.27 -8.86
CA ASP A 247 -2.48 -15.27 -7.59
C ASP A 247 -2.07 -16.47 -6.71
N GLY A 248 -1.75 -17.61 -7.32
CA GLY A 248 -1.21 -18.79 -6.63
C GLY A 248 0.18 -18.58 -6.00
N LEU A 249 0.95 -17.59 -6.48
CA LEU A 249 2.26 -17.25 -5.92
C LEU A 249 2.21 -16.28 -4.74
N ARG A 250 1.10 -15.55 -4.57
CA ARG A 250 0.96 -14.50 -3.54
C ARG A 250 1.24 -14.97 -2.09
N PRO A 251 0.92 -16.20 -1.67
CA PRO A 251 1.24 -16.65 -0.32
C PRO A 251 2.74 -16.72 0.00
N TYR A 252 3.60 -16.63 -1.01
CA TYR A 252 5.06 -16.78 -0.88
C TYR A 252 5.85 -15.52 -1.23
N THR A 253 5.19 -14.36 -1.29
CA THR A 253 5.80 -13.05 -1.57
C THR A 253 5.61 -12.09 -0.41
#